data_AF-A0AAE1T7L3-F1
#
_entry.id   AF-A0AAE1T7L3-F1
#
_cell.length_a   1.000
_cell.length_b   1.000
_cell.length_c   1.000
_cell.angle_alpha   90.00
_cell.angle_beta   90.00
_cell.angle_gamma   90.00
#
_symmetry.space_group_name_H-M   'P 1'
#
loop_
_entity.id
_entity.type
_entity.pdbx_description
1 polymer ?
#
loop_
_entity_poly.entity_id
_entity_poly.type
_entity_poly.pdbx_seq_one_letter_code
_entity_poly.pdbx_strand_id
1 'polypeptide(L)'
;MALRGRLRDEVEGQWEGGGTPWMGMKGRCWGGEGATGRGLSPEGKKLPFVLVINLEVPARPNYSLVLYYAADRPVKKDSLLGKFIDGTDMFRDSRFKLIPSIVEGYWMVKRAVGTKACLLGKAVTCKYLRQDNFLEIDVDIGSSSVARGVISLVLGYVTSLVVDLAIVIEAKEEAELPEYILGTVRLNRVELDSAVPLEA
;
A
#
# COMPACT_ATOMS: atom_id res chain seq x y z
N MET A 1 -3.59 -7.98 -8.15
CA MET A 1 -2.18 -7.91 -8.61
C MET A 1 -1.31 -7.61 -7.40
N ALA A 2 -0.19 -8.31 -7.22
CA ALA A 2 0.74 -8.07 -6.11
C ALA A 2 2.02 -7.41 -6.64
N LEU A 3 2.44 -6.29 -6.04
CA LEU A 3 3.70 -5.63 -6.33
C LEU A 3 4.61 -5.68 -5.10
N ARG A 4 5.90 -5.90 -5.32
CA ARG A 4 6.91 -5.99 -4.26
C ARG A 4 7.77 -4.73 -4.25
N GLY A 5 7.87 -4.10 -3.09
CA GLY A 5 8.78 -3.00 -2.80
C GLY A 5 9.74 -3.34 -1.66
N ARG A 6 10.74 -2.49 -1.44
CA ARG A 6 11.65 -2.54 -0.28
C ARG A 6 11.36 -1.31 0.60
N LEU A 7 11.28 -1.47 1.91
CA LEU A 7 11.35 -0.34 2.85
C LEU A 7 12.75 0.26 2.71
N ARG A 8 12.90 1.52 2.27
CA ARG A 8 14.21 2.16 2.15
C ARG A 8 14.26 3.51 2.85
N ASP A 9 15.26 3.63 3.72
CA ASP A 9 16.13 4.79 3.70
C ASP A 9 16.97 4.72 2.40
N GLU A 10 17.10 5.83 1.68
CA GLU A 10 17.91 6.06 0.47
C GLU A 10 17.33 5.64 -0.90
N VAL A 11 17.02 6.68 -1.68
CA VAL A 11 16.80 6.67 -3.13
C VAL A 11 18.15 6.44 -3.82
N GLU A 12 18.32 5.29 -4.47
CA GLU A 12 19.03 5.13 -5.76
C GLU A 12 19.05 3.64 -6.17
N GLY A 13 18.91 3.38 -7.48
CA GLY A 13 19.29 2.09 -8.06
C GLY A 13 18.27 1.45 -8.99
N GLN A 14 18.66 1.41 -10.26
CA GLN A 14 18.07 0.79 -11.45
C GLN A 14 17.39 -0.58 -11.26
N TRP A 15 16.38 -0.78 -12.10
CA TRP A 15 15.80 -2.08 -12.44
C TRP A 15 16.65 -2.75 -13.52
N GLU A 16 17.30 -3.86 -13.20
CA GLU A 16 17.72 -4.86 -14.18
C GLU A 16 17.07 -6.20 -13.83
N GLY A 17 16.54 -6.86 -14.86
CA GLY A 17 15.84 -8.13 -14.72
C GLY A 17 16.78 -9.32 -14.50
N GLY A 18 16.19 -10.44 -14.09
CA GLY A 18 16.79 -11.76 -14.21
C GLY A 18 16.86 -12.53 -12.90
N GLY A 19 16.05 -13.58 -12.79
CA GLY A 19 16.19 -14.63 -11.77
C GLY A 19 15.04 -14.67 -10.76
N THR A 20 14.01 -15.46 -11.04
CA THR A 20 13.02 -15.83 -10.04
C THR A 20 13.62 -16.84 -9.05
N PRO A 21 13.64 -16.48 -7.76
CA PRO A 21 13.04 -17.38 -6.77
C PRO A 21 11.74 -16.75 -6.28
N TRP A 22 10.68 -17.46 -6.64
CA TRP A 22 9.29 -17.28 -6.30
C TRP A 22 9.04 -16.82 -4.88
N MET A 23 8.08 -15.90 -4.73
CA MET A 23 7.22 -15.87 -3.55
C MET A 23 5.92 -15.10 -3.82
N GLY A 24 4.92 -15.81 -4.32
CA GLY A 24 3.53 -15.36 -4.24
C GLY A 24 3.03 -15.58 -2.82
N MET A 25 2.79 -14.50 -2.07
CA MET A 25 2.04 -14.58 -0.83
C MET A 25 0.56 -14.68 -1.19
N LYS A 26 -0.05 -15.84 -0.87
CA LYS A 26 -1.49 -16.06 -0.92
C LYS A 26 -2.15 -15.14 0.12
N GLY A 27 -2.68 -14.00 -0.31
CA GLY A 27 -3.63 -13.21 0.48
C GLY A 27 -5.03 -13.76 0.25
N ARG A 28 -5.73 -14.15 1.31
CA ARG A 28 -7.13 -14.58 1.27
C ARG A 28 -7.95 -13.75 2.23
N CYS A 29 -9.05 -13.17 1.73
CA CYS A 29 -10.31 -12.99 2.46
C CYS A 29 -11.40 -12.73 1.40
N TRP A 30 -12.62 -13.23 1.55
CA TRP A 30 -13.68 -12.56 2.31
C TRP A 30 -14.79 -13.55 2.73
N GLY A 31 -15.36 -13.32 3.93
CA GLY A 31 -16.73 -13.73 4.31
C GLY A 31 -16.89 -15.10 5.00
N GLY A 32 -17.28 -15.08 6.28
CA GLY A 32 -17.70 -16.27 7.05
C GLY A 32 -16.88 -16.49 8.31
N GLU A 33 -17.55 -16.75 9.42
CA GLU A 33 -16.96 -17.09 10.72
C GLU A 33 -15.87 -18.17 10.58
N GLY A 34 -14.62 -17.86 10.96
CA GLY A 34 -13.51 -18.81 10.91
C GLY A 34 -12.14 -18.18 10.62
N ALA A 35 -11.74 -17.15 11.37
CA ALA A 35 -10.46 -16.46 11.20
C ALA A 35 -9.27 -17.27 11.78
N THR A 36 -8.50 -17.96 10.94
CA THR A 36 -7.17 -18.54 11.33
C THR A 36 -6.08 -18.46 10.24
N GLY A 37 -6.29 -17.75 9.11
CA GLY A 37 -5.46 -17.93 7.91
C GLY A 37 -4.58 -16.78 7.40
N ARG A 38 -4.54 -15.59 8.02
CA ARG A 38 -3.66 -14.49 7.56
C ARG A 38 -2.34 -14.54 8.31
N GLY A 39 -1.29 -15.02 7.64
CA GLY A 39 0.04 -15.10 8.21
C GLY A 39 1.12 -15.12 7.14
N LEU A 40 2.33 -14.67 7.51
CA LEU A 40 3.47 -14.72 6.61
C LEU A 40 3.88 -16.16 6.31
N SER A 41 4.42 -16.37 5.11
CA SER A 41 5.16 -17.57 4.74
C SER A 41 6.37 -17.81 5.66
N PRO A 42 6.92 -19.03 5.70
CA PRO A 42 8.11 -19.34 6.52
C PRO A 42 9.29 -18.39 6.27
N GLU A 43 9.52 -17.98 5.03
CA GLU A 43 10.56 -17.03 4.65
C GLU A 43 10.20 -15.61 5.12
N GLY A 44 8.93 -15.23 5.04
CA GLY A 44 8.44 -13.96 5.56
C GLY A 44 8.62 -13.83 7.07
N LYS A 45 8.46 -14.93 7.82
CA LYS A 45 8.71 -14.97 9.27
C LYS A 45 10.19 -14.77 9.65
N LYS A 46 11.13 -14.97 8.72
CA LYS A 46 12.56 -14.71 8.93
C LYS A 46 12.92 -13.24 8.75
N LEU A 47 12.04 -12.44 8.14
CA LEU A 47 12.30 -11.02 7.91
C LEU A 47 12.12 -10.23 9.22
N PRO A 48 12.94 -9.19 9.45
CA PRO A 48 12.80 -8.36 10.65
C PRO A 48 11.39 -7.74 10.79
N PHE A 49 10.80 -7.32 9.67
CA PHE A 49 9.44 -6.80 9.63
C PHE A 49 8.89 -6.83 8.20
N VAL A 50 7.58 -7.04 8.06
CA VAL A 50 6.84 -6.96 6.78
C VAL A 50 5.65 -6.04 6.92
N LEU A 51 5.53 -5.09 6.00
CA LEU A 51 4.35 -4.25 5.81
C LEU A 51 3.61 -4.71 4.55
N VAL A 52 2.31 -4.92 4.69
CA VAL A 52 1.40 -5.24 3.59
C VAL A 52 0.39 -4.12 3.48
N ILE A 53 0.20 -3.57 2.28
CA ILE A 53 -0.82 -2.57 2.01
C ILE A 53 -1.70 -3.10 0.89
N ASN A 54 -2.96 -3.33 1.21
CA ASN A 54 -3.96 -3.80 0.27
C ASN A 54 -4.90 -2.64 -0.07
N LEU A 55 -4.78 -2.10 -1.29
CA LEU A 55 -5.73 -1.13 -1.80
C LEU A 55 -6.90 -1.87 -2.44
N GLU A 56 -8.06 -1.81 -1.78
CA GLU A 56 -9.30 -2.43 -2.25
C GLU A 56 -9.97 -1.48 -3.24
N VAL A 57 -9.85 -1.80 -4.53
CA VAL A 57 -10.27 -0.94 -5.63
C VAL A 57 -11.68 -1.35 -6.09
N PRO A 58 -12.70 -0.49 -5.87
CA PRO A 58 -14.06 -0.76 -6.30
C PRO A 58 -14.16 -0.67 -7.82
N ALA A 59 -14.56 -1.76 -8.47
CA ALA A 59 -14.69 -1.88 -9.91
C ALA A 59 -15.63 -3.04 -10.27
N ARG A 60 -15.76 -3.37 -11.56
CA ARG A 60 -16.50 -4.55 -12.02
C ARG A 60 -15.58 -5.41 -12.90
N PRO A 61 -14.98 -6.50 -12.36
CA PRO A 61 -14.99 -6.94 -10.96
C PRO A 61 -14.19 -6.01 -10.03
N ASN A 62 -14.31 -6.18 -8.71
CA ASN A 62 -13.44 -5.49 -7.75
C ASN A 62 -12.00 -5.98 -7.89
N TYR A 63 -11.03 -5.08 -7.68
CA TYR A 63 -9.61 -5.38 -7.72
C TYR A 63 -8.95 -5.16 -6.38
N SER A 64 -7.84 -5.85 -6.16
CA SER A 64 -6.92 -5.61 -5.06
C SER A 64 -5.53 -5.36 -5.62
N LEU A 65 -4.95 -4.24 -5.21
CA LEU A 65 -3.54 -3.92 -5.42
C LEU A 65 -2.82 -4.11 -4.09
N VAL A 66 -2.09 -5.23 -3.97
CA VAL A 66 -1.37 -5.57 -2.75
C VAL A 66 0.10 -5.23 -2.90
N LEU A 67 0.60 -4.39 -2.01
CA LEU A 67 1.98 -3.93 -1.96
C LEU A 67 2.68 -4.57 -0.75
N TYR A 68 3.77 -5.29 -1.00
CA TYR A 68 4.55 -5.93 0.05
C TYR A 68 5.87 -5.20 0.23
N TYR A 69 6.16 -4.76 1.44
CA TYR A 69 7.42 -4.14 1.81
C TYR A 69 8.10 -4.90 2.94
N ALA A 70 9.32 -5.35 2.70
CA ALA A 70 10.15 -6.02 3.70
C ALA A 70 11.19 -5.05 4.25
N ALA A 71 11.34 -5.02 5.58
CA ALA A 71 12.44 -4.36 6.25
C ALA A 71 13.70 -5.23 6.17
N ASP A 72 14.85 -4.58 6.02
CA ASP A 72 16.18 -5.19 6.06
C ASP A 72 16.76 -5.25 7.50
N ARG A 73 16.26 -4.38 8.38
CA ARG A 73 16.67 -4.25 9.78
C ARG A 73 15.48 -4.28 10.74
N PRO A 74 15.67 -4.68 12.01
CA PRO A 74 14.62 -4.62 13.02
C PRO A 74 14.09 -3.20 13.21
N VAL A 75 12.78 -3.09 13.43
CA VAL A 75 12.15 -1.80 13.72
C VAL A 75 12.56 -1.33 15.12
N LYS A 76 13.05 -0.09 15.20
CA LYS A 76 13.30 0.57 16.49
C LYS A 76 11.97 0.96 17.13
N LYS A 77 11.65 0.40 18.30
CA LYS A 77 10.35 0.59 18.97
C LYS A 77 10.01 2.06 19.23
N ASP A 78 10.99 2.87 19.62
CA ASP A 78 10.77 4.29 19.94
C ASP A 78 10.72 5.21 18.70
N SER A 79 10.96 4.67 17.49
CA SER A 79 10.85 5.43 16.25
C SER A 79 9.40 5.73 15.87
N LEU A 80 9.17 6.68 14.96
CA LEU A 80 7.84 6.94 14.40
C LEU A 80 7.22 5.68 13.79
N LEU A 81 8.02 4.87 13.09
CA LEU A 81 7.58 3.58 12.54
C LEU A 81 7.18 2.60 13.64
N GLY A 82 7.99 2.46 14.70
CA GLY A 82 7.68 1.57 15.83
C GLY A 82 6.38 1.98 16.53
N LYS A 83 6.21 3.27 16.81
CA LYS A 83 4.99 3.84 17.37
C LYS A 83 3.77 3.65 16.45
N PHE A 84 3.96 3.75 15.14
CA PHE A 84 2.88 3.49 14.17
C PHE A 84 2.47 2.02 14.13
N ILE A 85 3.44 1.10 14.16
CA ILE A 85 3.21 -0.34 14.12
C ILE A 85 2.50 -0.82 15.38
N ASP A 86 2.95 -0.40 16.57
CA ASP A 86 2.41 -0.87 17.85
C ASP A 86 1.36 0.10 18.45
N GLY A 87 1.02 1.17 17.74
CA GLY A 87 0.06 2.19 18.16
C GLY A 87 -1.40 1.78 18.03
N THR A 88 -2.31 2.73 18.29
CA THR A 88 -3.75 2.55 18.10
C THR A 88 -4.17 2.83 16.67
N ASP A 89 -5.33 2.31 16.25
CA ASP A 89 -5.90 2.65 14.93
C ASP A 89 -6.14 4.15 14.78
N MET A 90 -6.60 4.83 15.85
CA MET A 90 -6.71 6.29 15.85
C MET A 90 -5.38 6.99 15.56
N PHE A 91 -4.27 6.49 16.12
CA PHE A 91 -2.94 7.02 15.83
C PHE A 91 -2.60 6.77 14.35
N ARG A 92 -2.74 5.53 13.86
CA ARG A 92 -2.46 5.18 12.47
C ARG A 92 -3.28 6.01 11.50
N ASP A 93 -4.58 6.14 11.73
CA ASP A 93 -5.49 6.90 10.89
C ASP A 93 -5.14 8.39 10.82
N SER A 94 -4.65 8.94 11.93
CA SER A 94 -4.23 10.33 11.99
C SER A 94 -2.93 10.63 11.23
N ARG A 95 -2.12 9.60 10.92
CA ARG A 95 -0.78 9.73 10.32
C ARG A 95 -0.64 9.06 8.95
N PHE A 96 -1.47 8.08 8.59
CA PHE A 96 -1.31 7.30 7.38
C PHE A 96 -1.65 8.12 6.13
N LYS A 97 -0.63 8.38 5.31
CA LYS A 97 -0.69 9.34 4.19
C LYS A 97 -0.25 8.72 2.88
N LEU A 98 -0.91 9.10 1.79
CA LEU A 98 -0.57 8.74 0.41
C LEU A 98 -0.28 9.99 -0.40
N ILE A 99 0.83 9.98 -1.13
CA ILE A 99 1.23 11.04 -2.05
C ILE A 99 1.27 10.45 -3.46
N PRO A 100 0.26 10.76 -4.30
CA PRO A 100 0.28 10.35 -5.69
C PRO A 100 1.01 11.37 -6.58
N SER A 101 1.67 10.89 -7.63
CA SER A 101 2.24 11.71 -8.70
C SER A 101 2.01 11.04 -10.06
N ILE A 102 1.27 11.70 -10.94
CA ILE A 102 1.03 11.20 -12.30
C ILE A 102 2.16 11.70 -13.20
N VAL A 103 3.11 10.81 -13.48
CA VAL A 103 4.25 11.03 -14.37
C VAL A 103 3.73 11.18 -15.81
N GLU A 104 3.03 10.15 -16.29
CA GLU A 104 2.42 10.12 -17.62
C GLU A 104 0.92 9.87 -17.50
N GLY A 105 0.13 10.58 -18.31
CA GLY A 105 -1.30 10.38 -18.31
C GLY A 105 -2.10 11.57 -18.80
N TYR A 106 -3.37 11.31 -19.10
CA TYR A 106 -4.30 12.31 -19.58
C TYR A 106 -4.51 13.43 -18.55
N TRP A 107 -4.51 14.69 -19.00
CA TRP A 107 -4.49 15.87 -18.12
C TRP A 107 -5.71 15.94 -17.18
N MET A 108 -6.87 15.44 -17.59
CA MET A 108 -8.05 15.37 -16.73
C MET A 108 -7.84 14.44 -15.54
N VAL A 109 -7.09 13.35 -15.71
CA VAL A 109 -6.72 12.43 -14.62
C VAL A 109 -5.76 13.12 -13.66
N LYS A 110 -4.76 13.86 -14.18
CA LYS A 110 -3.85 14.69 -13.37
C LYS A 110 -4.60 15.68 -12.49
N ARG A 111 -5.61 16.34 -13.05
CA ARG A 111 -6.45 17.28 -12.32
C ARG A 111 -7.33 16.62 -11.25
N ALA A 112 -7.87 15.44 -11.54
CA ALA A 112 -8.75 14.73 -10.61
C ALA A 112 -8.01 14.10 -9.42
N VAL A 113 -6.84 13.52 -9.65
CA VAL A 113 -5.98 13.01 -8.57
C VAL A 113 -5.36 14.16 -7.78
N GLY A 114 -5.02 15.26 -8.47
CA GLY A 114 -4.34 16.40 -7.89
C GLY A 114 -2.88 16.10 -7.55
N THR A 115 -2.25 17.03 -6.85
CA THR A 115 -0.83 16.95 -6.43
C THR A 115 -0.66 16.97 -4.92
N LYS A 116 -1.77 17.02 -4.16
CA LYS A 116 -1.76 17.11 -2.71
C LYS A 116 -1.73 15.71 -2.10
N ALA A 117 -0.97 15.57 -1.02
CA ALA A 117 -1.01 14.39 -0.20
C ALA A 117 -2.42 14.18 0.41
N CYS A 118 -2.82 12.93 0.53
CA CYS A 118 -4.09 12.52 1.13
C CYS A 118 -3.83 11.74 2.41
N LEU A 119 -4.40 12.19 3.53
CA LEU A 119 -4.44 11.41 4.77
C LEU A 119 -5.46 10.27 4.61
N LEU A 120 -5.01 9.12 4.10
CA LEU A 120 -5.85 7.97 3.79
C LEU A 120 -6.67 7.52 4.99
N GLY A 121 -6.04 7.44 6.17
CA GLY A 121 -6.70 7.02 7.41
C GLY A 121 -7.90 7.89 7.83
N LYS A 122 -8.03 9.10 7.27
CA LYS A 122 -9.19 9.97 7.47
C LYS A 122 -10.14 9.99 6.27
N ALA A 123 -9.63 9.71 5.08
CA ALA A 123 -10.38 9.84 3.83
C ALA A 123 -11.16 8.59 3.46
N VAL A 124 -10.67 7.42 3.88
CA VAL A 124 -11.24 6.09 3.60
C VAL A 124 -11.10 5.20 4.82
N THR A 125 -11.89 4.13 4.88
CA THR A 125 -11.80 3.16 5.98
C THR A 125 -10.53 2.34 5.83
N CYS A 126 -9.71 2.33 6.89
CA CYS A 126 -8.51 1.50 6.97
C CYS A 126 -8.72 0.44 8.05
N LYS A 127 -8.39 -0.83 7.76
CA LYS A 127 -8.36 -1.89 8.76
C LYS A 127 -6.93 -2.36 8.95
N TYR A 128 -6.52 -2.49 10.20
CA TYR A 128 -5.16 -2.81 10.57
C TYR A 128 -5.10 -4.20 11.19
N LEU A 129 -4.25 -5.06 10.63
CA LEU A 129 -3.96 -6.38 11.20
C LEU A 129 -2.49 -6.42 11.61
N ARG A 130 -2.25 -6.33 12.91
CA ARG A 130 -0.93 -6.45 13.53
C ARG A 130 -0.75 -7.87 14.09
N GLN A 131 0.31 -8.57 13.69
CA GLN A 131 0.75 -9.85 14.29
C GLN A 131 2.28 -9.94 14.29
N ASP A 132 2.92 -10.70 15.18
CA ASP A 132 4.36 -11.00 15.22
C ASP A 132 5.29 -9.97 14.54
N ASN A 133 5.78 -10.27 13.34
CA ASN A 133 6.67 -9.42 12.55
C ASN A 133 5.98 -8.77 11.34
N PHE A 134 4.64 -8.65 11.32
CA PHE A 134 3.94 -7.96 10.24
C PHE A 134 2.82 -7.01 10.67
N LEU A 135 2.56 -6.06 9.78
CA LEU A 135 1.38 -5.21 9.79
C LEU A 135 0.75 -5.23 8.39
N GLU A 136 -0.53 -5.54 8.31
CA GLU A 136 -1.33 -5.44 7.09
C GLU A 136 -2.33 -4.28 7.25
N ILE A 137 -2.44 -3.47 6.20
CA ILE A 137 -3.36 -2.33 6.12
C ILE A 137 -4.28 -2.55 4.92
N ASP A 138 -5.53 -2.90 5.19
CA ASP A 138 -6.58 -2.95 4.17
C ASP A 138 -7.18 -1.54 4.03
N VAL A 139 -7.12 -0.98 2.82
CA VAL A 139 -7.59 0.38 2.50
C VAL A 139 -8.81 0.27 1.58
N ASP A 140 -10.00 0.46 2.15
CA ASP A 140 -11.27 0.38 1.42
C ASP A 140 -11.57 1.69 0.68
N ILE A 141 -11.15 1.79 -0.58
CA ILE A 141 -11.43 2.95 -1.45
C ILE A 141 -12.94 3.11 -1.67
N GLY A 142 -13.70 2.01 -1.62
CA GLY A 142 -15.15 1.98 -1.77
C GLY A 142 -15.89 2.76 -0.69
N SER A 143 -15.30 2.91 0.49
CA SER A 143 -15.93 3.57 1.64
C SER A 143 -16.12 5.09 1.45
N SER A 144 -15.53 5.70 0.42
CA SER A 144 -15.65 7.13 0.12
C SER A 144 -16.21 7.37 -1.27
N SER A 145 -17.26 8.17 -1.38
CA SER A 145 -17.84 8.56 -2.68
C SER A 145 -16.85 9.37 -3.52
N VAL A 146 -16.05 10.23 -2.88
CA VAL A 146 -15.00 11.01 -3.55
C VAL A 146 -13.91 10.09 -4.09
N ALA A 147 -13.41 9.17 -3.26
CA ALA A 147 -12.37 8.23 -3.69
C ALA A 147 -12.87 7.29 -4.81
N ARG A 148 -14.12 6.81 -4.72
CA ARG A 148 -14.80 6.07 -5.80
C ARG A 148 -14.88 6.85 -7.11
N GLY A 149 -15.18 8.14 -7.05
CA GLY A 149 -15.21 8.99 -8.24
C GLY A 149 -13.83 9.10 -8.91
N VAL A 150 -12.79 9.35 -8.11
CA VAL A 150 -11.41 9.46 -8.61
C VAL A 150 -10.93 8.13 -9.19
N ILE A 151 -11.14 7.01 -8.50
CA ILE A 151 -10.66 5.71 -8.97
C ILE A 151 -11.41 5.25 -10.23
N SER A 152 -12.72 5.52 -10.35
CA SER A 152 -13.50 5.24 -11.56
C SER A 152 -12.91 5.95 -12.78
N LEU A 153 -12.52 7.23 -12.63
CA LEU A 153 -11.84 7.96 -13.68
C LEU A 153 -10.47 7.35 -14.00
N VAL A 154 -9.64 7.07 -12.98
CA VAL A 154 -8.30 6.50 -13.15
C VAL A 154 -8.35 5.18 -13.90
N LEU A 155 -9.28 4.29 -13.55
CA LEU A 155 -9.45 2.98 -14.20
C LEU A 155 -9.76 3.10 -15.69
N GLY A 156 -10.48 4.13 -16.11
CA GLY A 156 -10.76 4.39 -17.52
C GLY A 156 -9.52 4.73 -18.36
N TYR A 157 -8.42 5.12 -17.73
CA TYR A 157 -7.16 5.49 -18.41
C TYR A 157 -5.96 4.63 -18.00
N VAL A 158 -6.14 3.64 -17.11
CA VAL A 158 -5.04 3.00 -16.37
C VAL A 158 -3.93 2.40 -17.24
N THR A 159 -4.26 1.87 -18.42
CA THR A 159 -3.29 1.32 -19.41
C THR A 159 -2.43 2.39 -20.10
N SER A 160 -2.78 3.67 -19.95
CA SER A 160 -2.04 4.83 -20.46
C SER A 160 -1.41 5.68 -19.37
N LEU A 161 -1.56 5.29 -18.10
CA LEU A 161 -1.04 6.04 -16.95
C LEU A 161 0.30 5.48 -16.47
N VAL A 162 1.18 6.38 -16.05
CA VAL A 162 2.32 6.07 -15.18
C VAL A 162 2.15 6.89 -13.91
N VAL A 163 1.96 6.21 -12.78
CA VAL A 163 1.66 6.83 -11.48
C VAL A 163 2.67 6.35 -10.44
N ASP A 164 3.31 7.31 -9.78
CA ASP A 164 4.11 7.06 -8.58
C ASP A 164 3.25 7.27 -7.35
N LEU A 165 3.35 6.33 -6.41
CA LEU A 165 2.72 6.41 -5.10
C LEU A 165 3.82 6.38 -4.05
N ALA A 166 3.82 7.35 -3.14
CA ALA A 166 4.59 7.30 -1.91
C ALA A 166 3.64 7.17 -0.72
N ILE A 167 3.92 6.20 0.14
CA ILE A 167 3.12 5.89 1.32
C ILE A 167 3.97 6.30 2.52
N VAL A 168 3.39 7.11 3.40
CA VAL A 168 4.16 7.88 4.39
C VAL A 168 3.42 7.89 5.73
N ILE A 169 4.17 7.88 6.83
CA ILE A 169 3.68 8.26 8.15
C ILE A 169 3.91 9.76 8.32
N GLU A 170 2.83 10.53 8.38
CA GLU A 170 2.88 11.98 8.58
C GLU A 170 3.45 12.33 9.96
N ALA A 171 4.47 13.19 9.97
CA ALA A 171 4.98 13.85 11.17
C ALA A 171 4.03 14.97 11.60
N LYS A 172 3.76 15.09 12.90
CA LYS A 172 2.98 16.19 13.52
C LYS A 172 3.85 17.06 14.40
N GLU A 173 5.02 16.56 14.80
CA GLU A 173 5.99 17.28 15.62
C GLU A 173 7.32 17.42 14.87
N GLU A 174 8.08 18.47 15.19
CA GLU A 174 9.38 18.73 14.55
C GLU A 174 10.38 17.58 14.77
N ALA A 175 10.35 16.95 15.94
CA ALA A 175 11.19 15.79 16.26
C ALA A 175 10.84 14.52 15.46
N GLU A 176 9.68 14.49 14.80
CA GLU A 176 9.25 13.40 13.92
C GLU A 176 9.67 13.64 12.46
N LEU A 177 10.26 14.79 12.13
CA LEU A 177 10.74 15.10 10.78
C LEU A 177 12.16 14.56 10.51
N PRO A 178 12.48 14.21 9.25
CA PRO A 178 11.58 14.16 8.10
C PRO A 178 10.53 13.04 8.24
N GLU A 179 9.41 13.18 7.53
CA GLU A 179 8.34 12.17 7.56
C GLU A 179 8.85 10.78 7.13
N TYR A 180 8.27 9.73 7.71
CA TYR A 180 8.75 8.38 7.49
C TYR A 180 8.11 7.74 6.26
N ILE A 181 8.88 7.46 5.21
CA ILE A 181 8.39 6.76 4.01
C ILE A 181 8.28 5.26 4.30
N LEU A 182 7.06 4.74 4.27
CA LEU A 182 6.76 3.31 4.40
C LEU A 182 7.09 2.55 3.13
N GLY A 183 6.97 3.20 1.98
CA GLY A 183 7.26 2.57 0.71
C GLY A 183 6.85 3.43 -0.45
N THR A 184 7.40 3.12 -1.62
CA THR A 184 7.01 3.71 -2.88
C THR A 184 6.70 2.62 -3.89
N VAL A 185 5.89 2.95 -4.90
CA VAL A 185 5.64 2.07 -6.04
C VAL A 185 5.34 2.91 -7.28
N ARG A 186 5.86 2.47 -8.43
CA ARG A 186 5.45 2.97 -9.74
C ARG A 186 4.48 1.99 -10.37
N LEU A 187 3.29 2.44 -10.68
CA LEU A 187 2.31 1.74 -11.49
C LEU A 187 2.50 2.19 -12.93
N ASN A 188 2.91 1.29 -13.81
CA ASN A 188 3.19 1.59 -15.20
C ASN A 188 2.19 0.85 -16.09
N ARG A 189 1.28 1.60 -16.72
CA ARG A 189 0.34 1.13 -17.75
C ARG A 189 -0.34 -0.18 -17.35
N VAL A 190 -0.91 -0.22 -16.15
CA VAL A 190 -1.42 -1.46 -15.55
C VAL A 190 -2.59 -2.00 -16.39
N GLU A 191 -2.48 -3.26 -16.80
CA GLU A 191 -3.52 -3.99 -17.52
C GLU A 191 -4.41 -4.75 -16.54
N LEU A 192 -5.65 -4.30 -16.35
CA LEU A 192 -6.58 -4.90 -15.38
C LEU A 192 -6.94 -6.36 -15.72
N ASP A 193 -7.00 -6.70 -17.01
CA ASP A 193 -7.32 -8.05 -17.48
C ASP A 193 -6.22 -9.08 -17.15
N SER A 194 -5.02 -8.61 -16.82
CA SER A 194 -3.92 -9.46 -16.33
C SER A 194 -4.05 -9.82 -14.84
N ALA A 195 -5.06 -9.27 -14.15
CA ALA A 195 -5.27 -9.55 -12.74
C ALA A 195 -5.61 -11.02 -12.52
N VAL A 196 -4.87 -11.65 -11.60
CA VAL A 196 -5.16 -13.01 -11.15
C VAL A 196 -6.31 -13.02 -10.14
N PRO A 197 -7.21 -14.01 -10.20
CA PRO A 197 -8.20 -14.22 -9.15
C PRO A 197 -7.52 -14.37 -7.80
N LEU A 198 -8.09 -13.75 -6.78
CA LEU A 198 -7.76 -14.07 -5.41
C LEU A 198 -8.44 -15.41 -5.10
N GLU A 199 -7.67 -16.50 -5.05
CA GLU A 199 -8.22 -17.81 -4.65
C GLU A 199 -8.80 -17.70 -3.24
N ALA A 200 -10.06 -18.15 -3.04
CA ALA A 200 -10.75 -18.18 -1.74
C ALA A 200 -10.30 -19.33 -0.83
#